data_AF-A0A812EZC7-F1
#
_entry.id   AF-A0A812EZC7-F1
#
_cell.length_a   1.000
_cell.length_b   1.000
_cell.length_c   1.000
_cell.angle_alpha   90.00
_cell.angle_beta   90.00
_cell.angle_gamma   90.00
#
_symmetry.space_group_name_H-M   'P 1'
#
loop_
_entity.id
_entity.type
_entity.pdbx_description
1 polymer ?
#
loop_
_entity_poly.entity_id
_entity_poly.type
_entity_poly.pdbx_seq_one_letter_code
_entity_poly.pdbx_strand_id
1 'polypeptide(L)'
;MKSSKDDNNRISKLEKRVEKLENAVFKGSSSYSVSKNTLEDTLVKEVNKIPIQHLVVISLKLNGKQTRDEIKKSLEDWGKVFGNWFRGGNFNNRLIKMNIVKRDDKNKDGDDIFVLTKKGELLANELIEKIRSKK
;
A
#
# COMPACT_ATOMS: atom_id res chain seq x y z
N MET A 1 -25.87 -47.41 -24.50
CA MET A 1 -25.44 -46.08 -24.97
C MET A 1 -26.31 -44.99 -24.33
N LYS A 2 -25.93 -44.46 -23.17
CA LYS A 2 -26.60 -43.31 -22.50
C LYS A 2 -25.55 -42.58 -21.64
N SER A 3 -24.78 -41.66 -22.21
CA SER A 3 -23.97 -40.70 -21.45
C SER A 3 -23.45 -39.60 -22.37
N SER A 4 -24.32 -38.69 -22.81
CA SER A 4 -23.88 -37.49 -23.54
C SER A 4 -24.82 -36.30 -23.37
N LYS A 5 -26.10 -36.53 -23.03
CA LYS A 5 -27.05 -35.44 -22.74
C LYS A 5 -26.88 -34.82 -21.35
N ASP A 6 -26.50 -35.61 -20.35
CA ASP A 6 -26.27 -35.11 -18.98
C ASP A 6 -24.97 -34.32 -18.83
N ASP A 7 -23.94 -34.68 -19.61
CA ASP A 7 -22.64 -33.99 -19.57
C ASP A 7 -22.74 -32.58 -20.16
N ASN A 8 -23.49 -32.38 -21.25
CA ASN A 8 -23.73 -31.05 -21.82
C ASN A 8 -24.50 -30.12 -20.87
N ASN A 9 -25.42 -30.67 -20.08
CA ASN A 9 -26.19 -29.88 -19.10
C ASN A 9 -25.34 -29.55 -17.86
N ARG A 10 -24.41 -30.44 -17.48
CA ARG A 10 -23.41 -30.19 -16.44
C ARG A 10 -22.38 -29.16 -16.86
N ILE A 11 -21.84 -29.25 -18.08
CA ILE A 11 -20.88 -28.30 -18.62
C ILE A 11 -21.52 -26.90 -18.73
N SER A 12 -22.74 -26.78 -19.28
CA SER A 12 -23.42 -25.49 -19.36
C SER A 12 -23.73 -24.87 -17.98
N LYS A 13 -24.00 -25.70 -16.96
CA LYS A 13 -24.15 -25.22 -15.57
C LYS A 13 -22.82 -24.82 -14.94
N LEU A 14 -21.72 -25.49 -15.28
CA LEU A 14 -20.38 -25.12 -14.83
C LEU A 14 -19.92 -23.81 -15.48
N GLU A 15 -20.11 -23.65 -16.79
CA GLU A 15 -19.81 -22.41 -17.52
C GLU A 15 -20.60 -21.22 -16.96
N LYS A 16 -21.91 -21.38 -16.70
CA LYS A 16 -22.72 -20.35 -16.04
C LYS A 16 -22.28 -20.03 -14.61
N ARG A 17 -21.66 -20.98 -13.90
CA ARG A 17 -21.10 -20.74 -12.56
C ARG A 17 -19.74 -20.05 -12.64
N VAL A 18 -18.92 -20.40 -13.63
CA VAL A 18 -17.65 -19.72 -13.92
C VAL A 18 -17.92 -18.28 -14.35
N GLU A 19 -18.86 -18.04 -15.27
CA GLU A 19 -19.25 -16.68 -15.70
C GLU A 19 -19.80 -15.83 -14.54
N LYS A 20 -20.51 -16.45 -13.59
CA LYS A 20 -20.95 -15.75 -12.36
C LYS A 20 -19.82 -15.49 -11.38
N LEU A 21 -18.82 -16.38 -11.28
CA LEU A 21 -17.63 -16.17 -10.47
C LEU A 21 -16.70 -15.11 -11.09
N GLU A 22 -16.50 -15.15 -12.40
CA GLU A 22 -15.77 -14.14 -13.16
C GLU A 22 -16.51 -12.79 -13.08
N ASN A 23 -17.83 -12.75 -13.21
CA ASN A 23 -18.59 -11.53 -12.95
C ASN A 23 -18.56 -11.11 -11.48
N ALA A 24 -18.47 -12.00 -10.50
CA ALA A 24 -18.37 -11.61 -9.09
C ALA A 24 -16.98 -11.05 -8.76
N VAL A 25 -15.91 -11.59 -9.37
CA VAL A 25 -14.54 -11.07 -9.24
C VAL A 25 -14.39 -9.76 -10.04
N PHE A 26 -14.95 -9.67 -11.25
CA PHE A 26 -14.86 -8.50 -12.12
C PHE A 26 -15.83 -7.38 -11.72
N LYS A 27 -17.07 -7.68 -11.32
CA LYS A 27 -18.05 -6.70 -10.81
C LYS A 27 -17.89 -6.40 -9.32
N GLY A 28 -17.28 -7.29 -8.54
CA GLY A 28 -16.72 -6.94 -7.22
C GLY A 28 -15.55 -5.95 -7.32
N SER A 29 -14.97 -5.81 -8.51
CA SER A 29 -13.94 -4.83 -8.85
C SER A 29 -14.49 -3.58 -9.57
N SER A 30 -15.82 -3.39 -9.61
CA SER A 30 -16.47 -2.22 -10.21
C SER A 30 -17.21 -1.38 -9.16
N SER A 31 -16.45 -0.88 -8.20
CA SER A 31 -16.64 0.51 -7.78
C SER A 31 -15.35 1.23 -8.14
N TYR A 32 -15.36 1.88 -9.30
CA TYR A 32 -14.38 2.92 -9.64
C TYR A 32 -14.59 4.09 -8.64
N SER A 33 -14.15 3.87 -7.40
CA SER A 33 -13.79 4.96 -6.51
C SER A 33 -12.50 5.54 -7.08
N VAL A 34 -12.55 6.82 -7.45
CA VAL A 34 -11.42 7.56 -8.00
C VAL A 34 -10.39 7.75 -6.89
N SER A 35 -9.53 6.74 -6.80
CA SER A 35 -8.10 6.71 -6.50
C SER A 35 -7.56 7.19 -5.16
N LYS A 36 -7.74 6.37 -4.10
CA LYS A 36 -6.63 6.07 -3.18
C LYS A 36 -5.59 5.13 -3.83
N ASN A 37 -6.03 4.28 -4.75
CA ASN A 37 -5.15 3.33 -5.47
C ASN A 37 -4.08 3.99 -6.37
N THR A 38 -4.22 5.22 -6.87
CA THR A 38 -3.21 5.78 -7.81
C THR A 38 -1.88 6.09 -7.15
N LEU A 39 -1.88 6.58 -5.90
CA LEU A 39 -0.62 6.89 -5.22
C LEU A 39 0.09 5.62 -4.78
N GLU A 40 -0.62 4.68 -4.15
CA GLU A 40 -0.04 3.39 -3.77
C GLU A 40 0.45 2.60 -4.98
N ASP A 41 -0.31 2.56 -6.08
CA ASP A 41 0.14 1.93 -7.33
C ASP A 41 1.39 2.60 -7.90
N THR A 42 1.49 3.93 -7.80
CA THR A 42 2.67 4.67 -8.25
C THR A 42 3.86 4.43 -7.32
N LEU A 43 3.63 4.39 -6.01
CA LEU A 43 4.64 4.04 -5.02
C LEU A 43 5.19 2.64 -5.30
N VAL A 44 4.32 1.64 -5.50
CA VAL A 44 4.72 0.26 -5.80
C VAL A 44 5.48 0.17 -7.13
N LYS A 45 5.21 1.01 -8.12
CA LYS A 45 5.94 1.00 -9.41
C LYS A 45 7.32 1.67 -9.33
N GLU A 46 7.46 2.68 -8.48
CA GLU A 46 8.62 3.58 -8.47
C GLU A 46 9.36 3.58 -7.12
N VAL A 47 9.04 2.64 -6.21
CA VAL A 47 9.52 2.62 -4.82
C VAL A 47 11.03 2.66 -4.73
N ASN A 48 11.72 1.99 -5.67
CA ASN A 48 13.17 1.90 -5.74
C ASN A 48 13.85 3.22 -6.14
N LYS A 49 13.11 4.17 -6.72
CA LYS A 49 13.61 5.51 -7.08
C LYS A 49 13.31 6.56 -6.00
N ILE A 50 12.57 6.19 -4.95
CA ILE A 50 12.21 7.10 -3.85
C ILE A 50 13.12 6.82 -2.64
N PRO A 51 13.79 7.84 -2.08
CA PRO A 51 14.58 7.66 -0.86
C PRO A 51 13.74 7.11 0.29
N ILE A 52 14.28 6.16 1.06
CA ILE A 52 13.60 5.53 2.21
C ILE A 52 13.02 6.57 3.18
N GLN A 53 13.76 7.65 3.46
CA GLN A 53 13.29 8.73 4.34
C GLN A 53 12.00 9.40 3.82
N HIS A 54 11.88 9.56 2.50
CA HIS A 54 10.68 10.11 1.88
C HIS A 54 9.53 9.11 1.96
N LEU A 55 9.80 7.81 1.76
CA LEU A 55 8.80 6.76 1.92
C LEU A 55 8.27 6.69 3.36
N VAL A 56 9.12 6.86 4.37
CA VAL A 56 8.69 6.96 5.77
C VAL A 56 7.75 8.15 5.98
N VAL A 57 8.11 9.32 5.45
CA VAL A 57 7.26 10.53 5.55
C VAL A 57 5.91 10.32 4.85
N ILE A 58 5.90 9.68 3.69
CA ILE A 58 4.69 9.33 2.95
C ILE A 58 3.84 8.31 3.72
N SER A 59 4.46 7.28 4.32
CA SER A 59 3.76 6.28 5.15
C SER A 59 3.03 6.94 6.30
N LEU A 60 3.72 7.80 7.05
CA LEU A 60 3.12 8.54 8.16
C LEU A 60 2.03 9.51 7.70
N LYS A 61 2.09 10.02 6.47
CA LYS A 61 1.02 10.86 5.91
C LYS A 61 -0.24 10.06 5.58
N LEU A 62 -0.07 8.85 5.05
CA LEU A 62 -1.18 8.00 4.61
C LEU A 62 -1.85 7.29 5.79
N ASN A 63 -1.06 6.81 6.74
CA ASN A 63 -1.52 5.98 7.86
C ASN A 63 -1.61 6.74 9.18
N GLY A 64 -1.06 7.96 9.26
CA GLY A 64 -1.09 8.78 10.46
C GLY A 64 -0.07 8.33 11.51
N LYS A 65 -0.57 7.88 12.66
CA LYS A 65 0.28 7.46 13.79
C LYS A 65 0.76 6.03 13.57
N GLN A 66 2.07 5.81 13.65
CA GLN A 66 2.64 4.47 13.42
C GLN A 66 3.86 4.20 14.30
N THR A 67 4.04 2.94 14.69
CA THR A 67 5.31 2.46 15.25
C THR A 67 6.36 2.26 14.15
N ARG A 68 7.62 2.02 14.54
CA ARG A 68 8.68 1.67 13.57
C ARG A 68 8.37 0.41 12.78
N ASP A 69 7.77 -0.58 13.43
CA ASP A 69 7.46 -1.87 12.79
C ASP A 69 6.29 -1.74 11.82
N GLU A 70 5.30 -0.91 12.14
CA GLU A 70 4.20 -0.59 11.22
C GLU A 70 4.71 0.16 9.99
N ILE A 71 5.59 1.15 10.16
CA ILE A 71 6.25 1.83 9.04
C ILE A 71 7.05 0.83 8.20
N LYS A 72 7.83 -0.03 8.86
CA LYS A 72 8.64 -1.04 8.17
C LYS A 72 7.75 -1.94 7.31
N LYS A 73 6.64 -2.43 7.87
CA LYS A 73 5.68 -3.27 7.17
C LYS A 73 5.08 -2.56 5.95
N SER A 74 4.68 -1.31 6.08
CA SER A 74 4.19 -0.52 4.94
C SER A 74 5.22 -0.42 3.80
N LEU A 75 6.49 -0.20 4.13
CA LEU A 75 7.57 -0.13 3.14
C LEU A 75 7.87 -1.50 2.50
N GLU A 76 7.83 -2.58 3.27
CA GLU A 76 7.96 -3.95 2.75
C GLU A 76 6.82 -4.29 1.79
N ASP A 77 5.58 -3.90 2.14
CA ASP A 77 4.40 -4.14 1.31
C ASP A 77 4.50 -3.40 -0.04
N TRP A 78 4.96 -2.14 -0.05
CA TRP A 78 5.19 -1.39 -1.30
C TRP A 78 6.34 -1.97 -2.14
N GLY A 79 7.36 -2.53 -1.47
CA GLY A 79 8.56 -3.08 -2.10
C GLY A 79 8.47 -4.55 -2.51
N LYS A 80 7.39 -5.25 -2.15
CA LYS A 80 7.28 -6.72 -2.28
C LYS A 80 7.51 -7.23 -3.70
N VAL A 81 7.13 -6.45 -4.71
CA VAL A 81 7.32 -6.77 -6.13
C VAL A 81 8.78 -6.70 -6.58
N PHE A 82 9.65 -6.03 -5.83
CA PHE A 82 11.10 -5.94 -6.08
C PHE A 82 11.91 -6.94 -5.24
N GLY A 83 11.27 -7.93 -4.61
CA GLY A 83 11.92 -8.94 -3.76
C GLY A 83 12.41 -8.35 -2.43
N ASN A 84 13.56 -8.82 -1.93
CA ASN A 84 14.17 -8.37 -0.67
C ASN A 84 14.83 -6.97 -0.79
N TRP A 85 14.08 -5.99 -1.30
CA TRP A 85 14.52 -4.62 -1.56
C TRP A 85 14.69 -3.78 -0.29
N PHE A 86 13.86 -4.01 0.74
CA PHE A 86 13.95 -3.32 2.02
C PHE A 86 14.20 -4.32 3.15
N ARG A 87 15.41 -4.31 3.71
CA ARG A 87 15.82 -5.21 4.83
C ARG A 87 15.70 -4.54 6.20
N GLY A 88 14.73 -3.63 6.38
CA GLY A 88 14.58 -2.85 7.62
C GLY A 88 15.63 -1.74 7.79
N GLY A 89 16.17 -1.22 6.68
CA GLY A 89 17.20 -0.19 6.67
C GLY A 89 16.74 1.13 7.28
N ASN A 90 17.14 1.34 8.54
CA ASN A 90 17.22 2.57 9.32
C ASN A 90 16.09 3.59 9.09
N PHE A 91 15.01 3.44 9.86
CA PHE A 91 14.37 4.62 10.47
C PHE A 91 15.45 5.35 11.27
N ASN A 92 16.23 6.18 10.58
CA ASN A 92 17.31 6.92 11.17
C ASN A 92 16.66 8.10 11.89
N ASN A 93 17.04 8.35 13.15
CA ASN A 93 16.57 9.48 13.94
C ASN A 93 16.84 10.85 13.27
N ARG A 94 17.45 10.89 12.08
CA ARG A 94 17.55 12.05 11.19
C ARG A 94 16.21 12.76 10.96
N LEU A 95 15.11 12.04 10.70
CA LEU A 95 13.80 12.67 10.50
C LEU A 95 13.30 13.38 11.77
N ILE A 96 13.68 12.85 12.94
CA ILE A 96 13.42 13.47 14.25
C ILE A 96 14.32 14.70 14.43
N LYS A 97 15.63 14.57 14.18
CA LYS A 97 16.59 15.69 14.26
C LYS A 97 16.23 16.85 13.34
N MET A 98 15.62 16.58 12.18
CA MET A 98 15.17 17.59 11.21
C MET A 98 13.80 18.21 11.55
N ASN A 99 13.18 17.78 12.65
CA ASN A 99 11.84 18.17 13.10
C ASN A 99 10.75 17.89 12.05
N ILE A 100 10.90 16.78 11.31
CA ILE A 100 9.91 16.31 10.31
C ILE A 100 8.96 15.30 10.97
N VAL A 101 9.50 14.43 11.81
CA VAL A 101 8.78 13.41 12.58
C VAL A 101 9.01 13.68 14.06
N LYS A 102 8.00 13.47 14.90
CA LYS A 102 8.13 13.50 16.36
C LYS A 102 7.63 12.19 16.96
N ARG A 103 8.10 11.89 18.18
CA ARG A 103 7.48 10.87 19.04
C ARG A 103 6.24 11.50 19.68
N ASP A 104 5.10 10.83 19.55
CA ASP A 104 3.82 11.33 20.09
C ASP A 104 3.51 10.67 21.42
N ASP A 105 3.56 9.33 21.46
CA ASP A 105 3.23 8.52 22.63
C ASP A 105 3.88 7.13 22.52
N LYS A 106 3.51 6.18 23.39
CA LYS A 106 3.82 4.76 23.29
C LYS A 106 2.57 3.91 23.07
N ASN A 107 2.70 2.80 22.35
CA ASN A 107 1.62 1.81 22.24
C ASN A 107 1.51 0.96 23.53
N LYS A 108 0.57 0.00 23.54
CA LYS A 108 0.36 -0.92 24.67
C LYS A 108 1.56 -1.82 24.97
N ASP A 109 2.39 -2.07 23.95
CA ASP A 109 3.59 -2.90 24.03
C ASP A 109 4.84 -2.10 24.45
N GLY A 110 4.69 -0.77 24.65
CA GLY A 110 5.77 0.13 25.07
C GLY A 110 6.62 0.72 23.94
N ASP A 111 6.25 0.46 22.69
CA ASP A 111 6.90 0.97 21.48
C ASP A 111 6.55 2.43 21.22
N ASP A 112 7.54 3.21 20.80
CA ASP A 112 7.34 4.60 20.41
C ASP A 112 6.43 4.71 19.18
N ILE A 113 5.40 5.55 19.29
CA ILE A 113 4.53 5.97 18.20
C ILE A 113 5.08 7.26 17.59
N PHE A 114 5.23 7.26 16.27
CA PHE A 114 5.74 8.37 15.49
C PHE A 114 4.62 9.04 14.69
N VAL A 115 4.70 10.37 14.58
CA VAL A 115 3.77 11.19 13.79
C VAL A 115 4.51 12.30 13.05
N LEU A 116 3.93 12.80 11.97
CA LEU A 116 4.45 13.99 11.29
C LEU A 116 4.28 15.24 12.16
N THR A 117 5.25 16.14 12.07
CA THR A 117 5.06 17.52 12.50
C THR A 117 4.37 18.31 11.39
N LYS A 118 3.94 19.56 11.66
CA LYS A 118 3.43 20.47 10.60
C LYS A 118 4.41 20.58 9.41
N LYS A 119 5.72 20.67 9.71
CA LYS A 119 6.77 20.70 8.70
C LYS A 119 6.82 19.39 7.91
N GLY A 120 6.68 18.25 8.58
CA GLY A 120 6.63 16.95 7.93
C GLY A 120 5.39 16.75 7.06
N GLU A 121 4.24 17.29 7.45
CA GLU A 121 3.03 17.25 6.62
C GLU A 121 3.18 18.05 5.32
N LEU A 122 3.78 19.24 5.37
CA LEU A 122 4.07 20.03 4.18
C LEU A 122 5.01 19.27 3.25
N LEU A 123 6.12 18.74 3.78
CA LEU A 123 7.05 17.92 3.01
C LEU A 123 6.37 16.68 2.42
N ALA A 124 5.49 16.01 3.16
CA ALA A 124 4.75 14.86 2.67
C ALA A 124 3.86 15.22 1.48
N ASN A 125 3.15 16.34 1.56
CA ASN A 125 2.31 16.82 0.46
C ASN A 125 3.16 17.14 -0.78
N GLU A 126 4.29 17.84 -0.62
CA GLU A 126 5.22 18.13 -1.73
C GLU A 126 5.75 16.85 -2.39
N LEU A 127 6.11 15.85 -1.59
CA LEU A 127 6.59 14.56 -2.08
C LEU A 127 5.50 13.82 -2.86
N ILE A 128 4.27 13.80 -2.35
CA ILE A 128 3.12 13.16 -3.01
C ILE A 128 2.82 13.85 -4.35
N GLU A 129 2.79 15.18 -4.38
CA GLU A 129 2.56 15.94 -5.62
C GLU A 129 3.70 15.73 -6.64
N LYS A 130 4.95 15.62 -6.18
CA LYS A 130 6.09 15.28 -7.05
C LYS A 130 6.00 13.87 -7.63
N ILE A 131 5.44 12.92 -6.89
CA ILE A 131 5.22 11.55 -7.38
C ILE A 131 4.08 11.54 -8.40
N ARG A 132 3.01 12.30 -8.17
CA ARG A 132 1.85 12.38 -9.06
C ARG A 132 2.13 13.12 -10.37
N SER A 133 2.97 14.16 -10.33
CA SER A 133 3.32 14.98 -11.51
C SER A 133 4.34 14.33 -12.45
N LYS A 134 4.88 13.15 -12.10
CA LYS A 134 5.73 12.34 -13.00
C LYS A 134 4.94 11.46 -13.99
N LYS A 135 3.61 11.58 -14.01
CA LYS A 135 2.73 10.96 -15.01
C LYS A 135 2.84 11.71 -16.34
#